data_AF-A0A3A8ZVR6-F1
#
_entry.id   AF-A0A3A8ZVR6-F1
#
_cell.length_a   1.000
_cell.length_b   1.000
_cell.length_c   1.000
_cell.angle_alpha   90.00
_cell.angle_beta   90.00
_cell.angle_gamma   90.00
#
_symmetry.space_group_name_H-M   'P 1'
#
loop_
_entity.id
_entity.type
_entity.pdbx_description
1 polymer ?
#
loop_
_entity_poly.entity_id
_entity_poly.type
_entity_poly.pdbx_seq_one_letter_code
_entity_poly.pdbx_strand_id
1 'polypeptide(L)'
;MAIGYLTMQARTAHDALPLSGVQVTVLDDEQNRIYELTTDVSGETRRVSLETMDKGYSQNENFTGTPYVTYNVLAQAEGFESVYVADIPIFDGESAHLPLVLVPMQGQERNGIQTEITVGAPAVAMEGEREPEGFFQGGESGQVLRLVAIPNPITVHLGTPDGAASNVQVSFPDYVKNVASSEIYPTWPENALRANIYAIITFALNRVYTEWYRAKGYPFDITNSTAYDQAFIYGRPIYDSISRIADEIFNEYVRRQGQQAPYFTSFCNGTTTTCRGMSQWGTVTLAGQGYTPLRILRYYYPDDVEIVETNIITNMISSYPGTPLKVGSTGLDVQTIQTYLKRIRQNYPAIPVITDAAGTFGDSTRAAVTKFQSIFGLAADGIVGKSTWYKLSSLYTAVTRLAELNSEGINLGIGTVPPAAVLRQGSRGQDVITLQYLLDVISEYYPDIPAVTQDGIFGAGTKQAVTAFQSRMGLTPDGIVGPATWNALYRTYQGIGQNVPSPNPDPAPDTGGGSFAYTVKSGDTLWLLANRFGTSVDAIKRLNSLTGDNLQIGQVLQIPTGQSSSYFDYTVRSGDTLWLLANRYGTTVDAVKRLNGLASDNLQIGQVLRIPT
;
A
#
# COMPACT_ATOMS: atom_id res chain seq x y z
N MET A 1 -0.09 -13.76 -40.41
CA MET A 1 -0.65 -14.03 -39.08
C MET A 1 0.36 -13.57 -38.07
N ALA A 2 -0.09 -12.80 -37.09
CA ALA A 2 0.75 -12.33 -36.00
C ALA A 2 0.76 -13.35 -34.86
N ILE A 3 1.62 -13.15 -33.86
CA ILE A 3 1.76 -14.09 -32.73
C ILE A 3 1.67 -13.33 -31.42
N GLY A 4 0.81 -13.81 -30.53
CA GLY A 4 0.81 -13.44 -29.11
C GLY A 4 1.25 -14.62 -28.25
N TYR A 5 1.42 -14.38 -26.95
CA TYR A 5 1.90 -15.39 -26.01
C TYR A 5 0.95 -15.54 -24.83
N LEU A 6 0.82 -16.76 -24.33
CA LEU A 6 0.01 -17.07 -23.16
C LEU A 6 0.81 -17.91 -22.15
N THR A 7 0.69 -17.55 -20.88
CA THR A 7 1.23 -18.29 -19.73
C THR A 7 0.13 -18.42 -18.68
N MET A 8 -0.06 -19.63 -18.14
CA MET A 8 -1.08 -19.89 -17.13
C MET A 8 -0.43 -20.07 -15.76
N GLN A 9 -1.02 -19.44 -14.74
CA GLN A 9 -0.50 -19.41 -13.37
C GLN A 9 -1.53 -20.01 -12.41
N ALA A 10 -1.38 -21.30 -12.11
CA ALA A 10 -2.25 -22.01 -11.19
C ALA A 10 -1.88 -21.76 -9.73
N ARG A 11 -2.89 -21.36 -8.96
CA ARG A 11 -2.80 -21.03 -7.54
C ARG A 11 -4.02 -21.57 -6.79
N THR A 12 -3.89 -21.75 -5.48
CA THR A 12 -5.05 -21.86 -4.59
C THR A 12 -5.74 -20.50 -4.42
N ALA A 13 -6.94 -20.48 -3.84
CA ALA A 13 -7.65 -19.25 -3.47
C ALA A 13 -6.74 -18.19 -2.80
N HIS A 14 -7.04 -16.90 -3.06
CA HIS A 14 -6.28 -15.73 -2.61
C HIS A 14 -4.81 -15.71 -3.05
N ASP A 15 -4.49 -16.31 -4.20
CA ASP A 15 -3.13 -16.48 -4.73
C ASP A 15 -2.15 -17.15 -3.76
N ALA A 16 -2.66 -17.84 -2.73
CA ALA A 16 -1.88 -18.17 -1.54
C ALA A 16 -0.75 -19.17 -1.79
N LEU A 17 -0.95 -20.14 -2.71
CA LEU A 17 0.01 -21.20 -2.98
C LEU A 17 0.05 -21.58 -4.48
N PRO A 18 1.24 -21.78 -5.07
CA PRO A 18 1.38 -22.32 -6.41
C PRO A 18 0.93 -23.78 -6.46
N LEU A 19 0.21 -24.15 -7.52
CA LEU A 19 -0.22 -25.53 -7.76
C LEU A 19 0.58 -26.15 -8.91
N SER A 20 1.42 -27.12 -8.57
CA SER A 20 2.16 -27.93 -9.55
C SER A 20 1.34 -29.13 -10.02
N GLY A 21 1.58 -29.60 -11.24
CA GLY A 21 0.91 -30.78 -11.77
C GLY A 21 -0.52 -30.52 -12.28
N VAL A 22 -0.96 -29.26 -12.34
CA VAL A 22 -2.27 -28.89 -12.90
C VAL A 22 -2.22 -29.12 -14.40
N GLN A 23 -3.14 -29.93 -14.91
CA GLN A 23 -3.31 -30.17 -16.34
C GLN A 23 -4.05 -28.99 -16.95
N VAL A 24 -3.46 -28.38 -17.97
CA VAL A 24 -3.99 -27.20 -18.63
C VAL A 24 -4.14 -27.48 -20.13
N THR A 25 -5.34 -27.34 -20.65
CA THR A 25 -5.66 -27.48 -22.07
C THR A 25 -6.03 -26.13 -22.64
N VAL A 26 -5.32 -25.70 -23.69
CA VAL A 26 -5.65 -24.50 -24.46
C VAL A 26 -6.47 -24.92 -25.67
N LEU A 27 -7.60 -24.27 -25.88
CA LEU A 27 -8.60 -24.57 -26.89
C LEU A 27 -8.82 -23.35 -27.79
N ASP A 28 -9.09 -23.57 -29.07
CA ASP A 28 -9.64 -22.52 -29.93
C ASP A 28 -11.15 -22.31 -29.68
N ASP A 29 -11.77 -21.45 -30.48
CA ASP A 29 -13.20 -21.16 -30.46
C ASP A 29 -14.07 -22.36 -30.88
N GLU A 30 -13.54 -23.23 -31.73
CA GLU A 30 -14.15 -24.50 -32.15
C GLU A 30 -13.97 -25.66 -31.15
N GLN A 31 -13.36 -25.41 -29.98
CA GLN A 31 -13.03 -26.42 -28.95
C GLN A 31 -11.99 -27.46 -29.38
N ASN A 32 -11.21 -27.19 -30.42
CA ASN A 32 -10.06 -28.01 -30.79
C ASN A 32 -8.92 -27.77 -29.80
N ARG A 33 -8.23 -28.84 -29.41
CA ARG A 33 -7.08 -28.77 -28.49
C ARG A 33 -5.85 -28.26 -29.24
N ILE A 34 -5.35 -27.10 -28.83
CA ILE A 34 -4.15 -26.48 -29.39
C ILE A 34 -2.91 -26.86 -28.59
N TYR A 35 -3.01 -26.83 -27.26
CA TYR A 35 -1.92 -27.23 -26.36
C TYR A 35 -2.44 -28.03 -25.18
N GLU A 36 -1.65 -29.02 -24.76
CA GLU A 36 -1.77 -29.68 -23.45
C GLU A 36 -0.49 -29.42 -22.67
N LEU A 37 -0.62 -28.86 -21.47
CA LEU A 37 0.47 -28.39 -20.63
C LEU A 37 0.25 -28.86 -19.19
N THR A 38 1.33 -28.84 -18.43
CA THR A 38 1.28 -29.10 -17.00
C THR A 38 2.04 -27.99 -16.28
N THR A 39 1.50 -27.52 -15.15
CA THR A 39 2.18 -26.49 -14.35
C THR A 39 3.41 -27.04 -13.63
N ASP A 40 4.46 -26.23 -13.60
CA ASP A 40 5.72 -26.52 -12.91
C ASP A 40 5.58 -26.35 -11.38
N VAL A 41 6.69 -26.47 -10.64
CA VAL A 41 6.71 -26.28 -9.18
C VAL A 41 6.41 -24.84 -8.74
N SER A 42 6.45 -23.89 -9.66
CA SER A 42 6.04 -22.48 -9.48
C SER A 42 4.56 -22.29 -9.78
N GLY A 43 3.84 -23.36 -10.15
CA GLY A 43 2.45 -23.31 -10.62
C GLY A 43 2.30 -22.63 -11.98
N GLU A 44 3.36 -22.54 -12.78
CA GLU A 44 3.34 -21.87 -14.08
C GLU A 44 3.44 -22.89 -15.21
N THR A 45 2.71 -22.68 -16.30
CA THR A 45 2.97 -23.42 -17.53
C THR A 45 4.16 -22.82 -18.27
N ARG A 46 4.75 -23.58 -19.20
CA ARG A 46 5.61 -22.95 -20.21
C ARG A 46 4.80 -21.93 -21.02
N ARG A 47 5.47 -20.87 -21.48
CA ARG A 47 4.91 -19.91 -22.43
C ARG A 47 4.56 -20.62 -23.74
N VAL A 48 3.36 -20.37 -24.28
CA VAL A 48 2.93 -20.86 -25.59
C VAL A 48 2.68 -19.72 -26.56
N SER A 49 2.92 -19.95 -27.84
CA SER A 49 2.65 -19.02 -28.94
C SER A 49 1.30 -19.34 -29.58
N LEU A 50 0.47 -18.33 -29.75
CA LEU A 50 -0.87 -18.43 -30.31
C LEU A 50 -1.02 -17.44 -31.46
N GLU A 51 -1.70 -17.86 -32.52
CA GLU A 51 -1.93 -17.02 -33.70
C GLU A 51 -2.91 -15.90 -33.38
N THR A 52 -2.68 -14.73 -33.96
CA THR A 52 -3.56 -13.58 -33.77
C THR A 52 -3.47 -12.58 -34.92
N MET A 53 -4.21 -11.48 -34.79
CA MET A 53 -4.30 -10.36 -35.72
C MET A 53 -3.15 -9.38 -35.50
N ASP A 54 -2.70 -8.73 -36.58
CA ASP A 54 -1.68 -7.69 -36.53
C ASP A 54 -2.09 -6.54 -35.61
N LYS A 55 -1.19 -6.05 -34.74
CA LYS A 55 -1.51 -4.98 -33.79
C LYS A 55 -1.98 -3.68 -34.48
N GLY A 56 -1.64 -3.46 -35.75
CA GLY A 56 -2.14 -2.32 -36.52
C GLY A 56 -3.66 -2.21 -36.54
N TYR A 57 -4.38 -3.33 -36.43
CA TYR A 57 -5.84 -3.33 -36.30
C TYR A 57 -6.32 -2.76 -34.97
N SER A 58 -5.65 -3.10 -33.86
CA SER A 58 -5.97 -2.57 -32.52
C SER A 58 -5.56 -1.10 -32.32
N GLN A 59 -4.70 -0.57 -33.19
CA GLN A 59 -4.22 0.81 -33.18
C GLN A 59 -4.97 1.71 -34.18
N ASN A 60 -5.96 1.15 -34.89
CA ASN A 60 -6.75 1.87 -35.88
C ASN A 60 -8.20 2.00 -35.38
N GLU A 61 -8.57 3.21 -34.97
CA GLU A 61 -9.92 3.51 -34.47
C GLU A 61 -11.05 3.25 -35.49
N ASN A 62 -10.71 3.19 -36.79
CA ASN A 62 -11.67 2.95 -37.87
C ASN A 62 -11.83 1.45 -38.22
N PHE A 63 -11.09 0.56 -37.56
CA PHE A 63 -11.22 -0.86 -37.78
C PHE A 63 -12.48 -1.39 -37.07
N THR A 64 -13.36 -2.05 -37.82
CA THR A 64 -14.66 -2.53 -37.33
C THR A 64 -14.70 -4.02 -36.98
N GLY A 65 -13.58 -4.73 -37.14
CA GLY A 65 -13.46 -6.14 -36.74
C GLY A 65 -12.88 -6.31 -35.34
N THR A 66 -12.72 -7.55 -34.89
CA THR A 66 -12.03 -7.88 -33.64
C THR A 66 -10.52 -7.90 -33.87
N PRO A 67 -9.72 -7.04 -33.23
CA PRO A 67 -8.28 -6.91 -33.54
C PRO A 67 -7.41 -7.93 -32.78
N TYR A 68 -8.00 -9.06 -32.40
CA TYR A 68 -7.36 -10.16 -31.68
C TYR A 68 -8.11 -11.46 -31.97
N VAL A 69 -7.48 -12.59 -31.65
CA VAL A 69 -8.12 -13.91 -31.63
C VAL A 69 -8.36 -14.32 -30.18
N THR A 70 -9.45 -15.03 -29.92
CA THR A 70 -9.80 -15.54 -28.60
C THR A 70 -9.45 -17.02 -28.47
N TYR A 71 -9.09 -17.42 -27.26
CA TYR A 71 -8.84 -18.81 -26.90
C TYR A 71 -9.52 -19.14 -25.58
N ASN A 72 -9.71 -20.43 -25.32
CA ASN A 72 -10.28 -20.92 -24.06
C ASN A 72 -9.23 -21.75 -23.32
N VAL A 73 -9.31 -21.79 -21.99
CA VAL A 73 -8.40 -22.58 -21.16
C VAL A 73 -9.20 -23.41 -20.17
N LEU A 74 -8.96 -24.73 -20.18
CA LEU A 74 -9.44 -25.66 -19.17
C LEU A 74 -8.29 -26.08 -18.26
N ALA A 75 -8.44 -25.91 -16.95
CA ALA A 75 -7.48 -26.31 -15.94
C ALA A 75 -8.08 -27.34 -14.99
N GLN A 76 -7.35 -28.43 -14.75
CA GLN A 76 -7.81 -29.56 -13.95
C GLN A 76 -6.70 -30.08 -13.03
N ALA A 77 -7.04 -30.34 -11.78
CA ALA A 77 -6.15 -30.97 -10.80
C ALA A 77 -6.95 -31.90 -9.88
N GLU A 78 -6.33 -33.01 -9.48
CA GLU A 78 -6.96 -33.96 -8.57
C GLU A 78 -7.26 -33.30 -7.20
N GLY A 79 -8.50 -33.42 -6.72
CA GLY A 79 -8.94 -32.82 -5.46
C GLY A 79 -9.34 -31.35 -5.54
N PHE A 80 -9.35 -30.75 -6.74
CA PHE A 80 -9.76 -29.38 -6.98
C PHE A 80 -10.91 -29.30 -7.99
N GLU A 81 -11.71 -28.25 -7.87
CA GLU A 81 -12.67 -27.86 -8.88
C GLU A 81 -11.94 -27.48 -10.18
N SER A 82 -12.50 -27.88 -11.31
CA SER A 82 -11.96 -27.49 -12.61
C SER A 82 -12.28 -26.03 -12.90
N VAL A 83 -11.36 -25.34 -13.58
CA VAL A 83 -11.55 -23.94 -13.98
C VAL A 83 -11.55 -23.87 -15.49
N TYR A 84 -12.58 -23.26 -16.05
CA TYR A 84 -12.69 -22.98 -17.47
C TYR A 84 -12.78 -21.49 -17.70
N VAL A 85 -11.84 -20.96 -18.47
CA VAL A 85 -11.77 -19.55 -18.80
C VAL A 85 -12.04 -19.41 -20.29
N ALA A 86 -13.12 -18.70 -20.62
CA ALA A 86 -13.57 -18.48 -21.98
C ALA A 86 -13.17 -17.09 -22.51
N ASP A 87 -13.02 -17.00 -23.83
CA ASP A 87 -12.85 -15.75 -24.58
C ASP A 87 -11.62 -14.93 -24.19
N ILE A 88 -10.48 -15.59 -23.97
CA ILE A 88 -9.20 -14.96 -23.61
C ILE A 88 -8.62 -14.26 -24.85
N PRO A 89 -8.51 -12.92 -24.87
CA PRO A 89 -7.97 -12.20 -26.02
C PRO A 89 -6.44 -12.34 -26.08
N ILE A 90 -5.91 -12.73 -27.24
CA ILE A 90 -4.48 -12.78 -27.50
C ILE A 90 -4.09 -11.68 -28.48
N PHE A 91 -3.11 -10.84 -28.11
CA PHE A 91 -2.68 -9.70 -28.92
C PHE A 91 -1.28 -9.88 -29.48
N ASP A 92 -1.04 -9.32 -30.68
CA ASP A 92 0.24 -9.39 -31.38
C ASP A 92 1.39 -8.80 -30.57
N GLY A 93 2.41 -9.63 -30.33
CA GLY A 93 3.63 -9.27 -29.59
C GLY A 93 3.45 -9.21 -28.08
N GLU A 94 2.22 -9.32 -27.56
CA GLU A 94 1.94 -9.26 -26.14
C GLU A 94 2.02 -10.63 -25.47
N SER A 95 2.40 -10.63 -24.19
CA SER A 95 2.33 -11.82 -23.34
C SER A 95 1.21 -11.66 -22.32
N ALA A 96 0.22 -12.54 -22.40
CA ALA A 96 -0.86 -12.66 -21.44
C ALA A 96 -0.49 -13.64 -20.33
N HIS A 97 -0.70 -13.24 -19.08
CA HIS A 97 -0.59 -14.07 -17.88
C HIS A 97 -1.99 -14.32 -17.35
N LEU A 98 -2.45 -15.57 -17.46
CA LEU A 98 -3.77 -15.98 -17.01
C LEU A 98 -3.69 -16.54 -15.58
N PRO A 99 -4.26 -15.86 -14.57
CA PRO A 99 -4.41 -16.42 -13.24
C PRO A 99 -5.47 -17.53 -13.25
N LEU A 100 -5.11 -18.69 -12.72
CA LEU A 100 -6.02 -19.83 -12.54
C LEU A 100 -6.14 -20.13 -11.05
N VAL A 101 -7.26 -19.74 -10.44
CA VAL A 101 -7.52 -19.97 -9.02
C VAL A 101 -8.32 -21.27 -8.87
N LEU A 102 -7.69 -22.33 -8.38
CA LEU A 102 -8.35 -23.62 -8.15
C LEU A 102 -8.79 -23.73 -6.69
N VAL A 103 -10.05 -24.09 -6.50
CA VAL A 103 -10.67 -24.27 -5.18
C VAL A 103 -10.66 -25.76 -4.81
N PRO A 104 -10.19 -26.17 -3.60
CA PRO A 104 -10.27 -27.56 -3.16
C PRO A 104 -11.72 -28.04 -3.02
N MET A 105 -12.02 -29.25 -3.47
CA MET A 105 -13.36 -29.85 -3.35
C MET A 105 -13.67 -30.21 -1.89
N GLN A 106 -14.89 -29.93 -1.42
CA GLN A 106 -15.34 -30.33 -0.08
C GLN A 106 -16.03 -31.72 -0.10
N GLY A 107 -15.41 -32.74 0.49
CA GLY A 107 -16.01 -34.07 0.70
C GLY A 107 -15.91 -35.06 -0.48
N GLN A 108 -16.59 -36.22 -0.39
CA GLN A 108 -16.65 -37.25 -1.44
C GLN A 108 -17.57 -36.86 -2.63
N GLU A 109 -17.64 -35.58 -2.98
CA GLU A 109 -18.35 -35.17 -4.19
C GLU A 109 -17.49 -35.56 -5.40
N ARG A 110 -17.88 -36.66 -6.05
CA ARG A 110 -17.20 -37.18 -7.26
C ARG A 110 -17.60 -36.47 -8.55
N ASN A 111 -18.50 -35.49 -8.50
CA ASN A 111 -18.93 -34.73 -9.66
C ASN A 111 -18.20 -33.39 -9.67
N GLY A 112 -17.32 -33.22 -10.66
CA GLY A 112 -16.46 -32.05 -10.81
C GLY A 112 -17.26 -30.77 -11.03
N ILE A 113 -17.32 -29.94 -10.00
CA ILE A 113 -17.75 -28.55 -10.11
C ILE A 113 -16.75 -27.85 -11.04
N GLN A 114 -17.28 -27.14 -12.04
CA GLN A 114 -16.52 -26.36 -13.00
C GLN A 114 -16.82 -24.89 -12.77
N THR A 115 -15.81 -24.13 -12.35
CA THR A 115 -15.88 -22.68 -12.30
C THR A 115 -15.68 -22.15 -13.72
N GLU A 116 -16.66 -21.40 -14.22
CA GLU A 116 -16.60 -20.77 -15.54
C GLU A 116 -16.37 -19.26 -15.40
N ILE A 117 -15.36 -18.76 -16.11
CA ILE A 117 -14.99 -17.34 -16.15
C ILE A 117 -15.04 -16.90 -17.60
N THR A 118 -15.91 -15.94 -17.93
CA THR A 118 -15.96 -15.32 -19.26
C THR A 118 -15.18 -14.03 -19.24
N VAL A 119 -14.10 -13.95 -20.03
CA VAL A 119 -13.23 -12.78 -20.09
C VAL A 119 -13.80 -11.71 -21.02
N GLY A 120 -14.16 -12.10 -22.24
CA GLY A 120 -14.76 -11.20 -23.23
C GLY A 120 -13.87 -10.03 -23.67
N ALA A 121 -14.46 -9.21 -24.54
CA ALA A 121 -13.78 -8.06 -25.15
C ALA A 121 -13.41 -6.97 -24.13
N PRO A 122 -12.28 -6.25 -24.32
CA PRO A 122 -12.04 -5.02 -23.58
C PRO A 122 -13.17 -4.01 -23.78
N ALA A 123 -13.40 -3.17 -22.79
CA ALA A 123 -14.51 -2.25 -22.72
C ALA A 123 -14.46 -1.22 -23.87
N VAL A 124 -13.27 -0.81 -24.33
CA VAL A 124 -13.08 0.03 -25.53
C VAL A 124 -13.56 -0.62 -26.84
N ALA A 125 -13.88 -1.90 -26.83
CA ALA A 125 -14.48 -2.62 -27.96
C ALA A 125 -16.01 -2.75 -27.84
N MET A 126 -16.59 -2.37 -26.70
CA MET A 126 -18.02 -2.54 -26.43
C MET A 126 -18.83 -1.32 -26.88
N GLU A 127 -20.06 -1.56 -27.35
CA GLU A 127 -21.05 -0.54 -27.71
C GLU A 127 -22.00 -0.28 -26.53
N GLY A 128 -22.14 0.98 -26.10
CA GLY A 128 -23.09 1.38 -25.06
C GLY A 128 -22.71 2.66 -24.31
N GLU A 129 -23.70 3.49 -23.96
CA GLU A 129 -23.48 4.69 -23.16
C GLU A 129 -22.97 4.33 -21.76
N ARG A 130 -21.85 4.95 -21.37
CA ARG A 130 -21.35 4.93 -20.00
C ARG A 130 -21.52 6.31 -19.41
N GLU A 131 -22.36 6.43 -18.39
CA GLU A 131 -22.39 7.59 -17.52
C GLU A 131 -21.98 7.18 -16.10
N PRO A 132 -20.67 7.06 -15.81
CA PRO A 132 -20.23 6.84 -14.44
C PRO A 132 -20.75 7.99 -13.59
N GLU A 133 -21.53 7.68 -12.55
CA GLU A 133 -22.11 8.69 -11.68
C GLU A 133 -21.03 9.63 -11.16
N GLY A 134 -21.19 10.91 -11.49
CA GLY A 134 -20.32 11.99 -11.07
C GLY A 134 -21.13 13.02 -10.30
N PHE A 135 -20.68 13.30 -9.07
CA PHE A 135 -21.15 14.33 -8.15
C PHE A 135 -22.32 13.98 -7.23
N PHE A 136 -22.13 14.31 -5.95
CA PHE A 136 -23.21 14.50 -4.97
C PHE A 136 -24.14 15.61 -5.49
N GLN A 137 -25.38 15.28 -5.82
CA GLN A 137 -26.45 16.28 -5.78
C GLN A 137 -26.67 16.63 -4.30
N GLY A 138 -26.59 17.92 -3.97
CA GLY A 138 -26.46 18.41 -2.60
C GLY A 138 -27.46 17.79 -1.61
N GLY A 139 -26.95 17.32 -0.48
CA GLY A 139 -27.76 16.85 0.65
C GLY A 139 -27.12 15.73 1.48
N GLU A 140 -26.20 14.94 0.92
CA GLU A 140 -25.61 13.79 1.61
C GLU A 140 -24.19 14.10 2.12
N SER A 141 -23.98 13.87 3.40
CA SER A 141 -22.72 14.10 4.12
C SER A 141 -21.64 13.11 3.70
N GLY A 142 -20.88 13.43 2.64
CA GLY A 142 -19.69 12.68 2.24
C GLY A 142 -18.56 12.85 3.26
N GLN A 143 -18.03 11.74 3.77
CA GLN A 143 -16.80 11.72 4.56
C GLN A 143 -15.62 11.71 3.58
N VAL A 144 -14.72 12.68 3.69
CA VAL A 144 -13.55 12.79 2.81
C VAL A 144 -12.31 12.48 3.64
N LEU A 145 -11.45 11.59 3.14
CA LEU A 145 -10.18 11.28 3.78
C LEU A 145 -9.30 12.53 3.86
N ARG A 146 -8.54 12.67 4.96
CA ARG A 146 -7.64 13.83 5.15
C ARG A 146 -6.43 13.82 4.21
N LEU A 147 -6.05 12.65 3.73
CA LEU A 147 -4.90 12.43 2.84
C LEU A 147 -5.28 11.38 1.79
N VAL A 148 -4.68 11.50 0.61
CA VAL A 148 -4.82 10.48 -0.45
C VAL A 148 -3.99 9.26 -0.07
N ALA A 149 -4.68 8.14 0.16
CA ALA A 149 -4.05 6.87 0.49
C ALA A 149 -4.45 5.80 -0.53
N ILE A 150 -3.51 4.94 -0.88
CA ILE A 150 -3.70 3.79 -1.75
C ILE A 150 -4.31 2.67 -0.91
N PRO A 151 -5.51 2.18 -1.24
CA PRO A 151 -6.12 1.07 -0.50
C PRO A 151 -5.32 -0.21 -0.68
N ASN A 152 -5.09 -0.99 0.38
CA ASN A 152 -4.56 -2.34 0.23
C ASN A 152 -5.12 -3.28 1.31
N PRO A 153 -6.01 -4.23 0.99
CA PRO A 153 -6.61 -4.44 -0.33
C PRO A 153 -7.60 -3.32 -0.70
N ILE A 154 -7.90 -3.21 -1.99
CA ILE A 154 -9.13 -2.55 -2.47
C ILE A 154 -10.25 -3.60 -2.56
N THR A 155 -11.44 -3.25 -2.07
CA THR A 155 -12.62 -4.12 -2.09
C THR A 155 -13.50 -3.76 -3.29
N VAL A 156 -13.58 -4.66 -4.26
CA VAL A 156 -14.39 -4.51 -5.48
C VAL A 156 -15.68 -5.32 -5.35
N HIS A 157 -16.83 -4.68 -5.55
CA HIS A 157 -18.13 -5.35 -5.64
C HIS A 157 -18.42 -5.80 -7.08
N LEU A 158 -18.73 -7.09 -7.27
CA LEU A 158 -18.91 -7.72 -8.58
C LEU A 158 -20.33 -7.54 -9.15
N GLY A 159 -20.91 -6.35 -9.01
CA GLY A 159 -22.25 -6.02 -9.49
C GLY A 159 -22.56 -4.53 -9.43
N THR A 160 -23.82 -4.17 -9.65
CA THR A 160 -24.33 -2.83 -9.33
C THR A 160 -24.27 -2.58 -7.82
N PRO A 161 -24.27 -1.32 -7.33
CA PRO A 161 -24.11 -1.04 -5.90
C PRO A 161 -25.11 -1.78 -4.99
N ASP A 162 -26.37 -1.85 -5.40
CA ASP A 162 -27.46 -2.56 -4.70
C ASP A 162 -27.64 -4.03 -5.17
N GLY A 163 -26.76 -4.50 -6.05
CA GLY A 163 -26.81 -5.83 -6.63
C GLY A 163 -26.44 -6.91 -5.62
N ALA A 164 -27.09 -8.07 -5.70
CA ALA A 164 -26.69 -9.26 -4.95
C ALA A 164 -25.44 -9.88 -5.61
N ALA A 165 -24.26 -9.32 -5.34
CA ALA A 165 -22.99 -9.80 -5.86
C ALA A 165 -21.91 -9.93 -4.76
N SER A 166 -20.86 -10.69 -5.08
CA SER A 166 -19.75 -10.91 -4.15
C SER A 166 -18.78 -9.72 -4.12
N ASN A 167 -18.13 -9.52 -2.97
CA ASN A 167 -16.99 -8.62 -2.86
C ASN A 167 -15.69 -9.40 -3.01
N VAL A 168 -14.78 -8.90 -3.82
CA VAL A 168 -13.42 -9.44 -3.97
C VAL A 168 -12.40 -8.43 -3.48
N GLN A 169 -11.37 -8.92 -2.80
CA GLN A 169 -10.27 -8.09 -2.31
C GLN A 169 -9.02 -8.40 -3.11
N VAL A 170 -8.43 -7.36 -3.69
CA VAL A 170 -7.20 -7.46 -4.48
C VAL A 170 -6.24 -6.36 -4.06
N SER A 171 -4.94 -6.52 -4.34
CA SER A 171 -4.01 -5.41 -4.17
C SER A 171 -4.34 -4.29 -5.16
N PHE A 172 -4.12 -3.03 -4.79
CA PHE A 172 -4.40 -1.92 -5.70
C PHE A 172 -3.64 -1.99 -7.03
N PRO A 173 -2.35 -2.38 -7.08
CA PRO A 173 -1.68 -2.64 -8.36
C PRO A 173 -2.39 -3.70 -9.20
N ASP A 174 -2.81 -4.83 -8.60
CA ASP A 174 -3.50 -5.89 -9.33
C ASP A 174 -4.88 -5.42 -9.84
N TYR A 175 -5.58 -4.58 -9.06
CA TYR A 175 -6.80 -3.89 -9.49
C TYR A 175 -6.55 -3.03 -10.74
N VAL A 176 -5.54 -2.16 -10.70
CA VAL A 176 -5.20 -1.26 -11.82
C VAL A 176 -4.84 -2.06 -13.08
N LYS A 177 -4.07 -3.13 -12.93
CA LYS A 177 -3.72 -4.04 -14.04
C LYS A 177 -4.95 -4.69 -14.66
N ASN A 178 -5.87 -5.18 -13.80
CA ASN A 178 -7.10 -5.82 -14.24
C ASN A 178 -8.00 -4.82 -14.97
N VAL A 179 -8.21 -3.63 -14.39
CA VAL A 179 -9.03 -2.59 -15.01
C VAL A 179 -8.42 -2.15 -16.33
N ALA A 180 -7.13 -1.85 -16.40
CA ALA A 180 -6.49 -1.48 -17.65
C ALA A 180 -6.60 -2.60 -18.71
N SER A 181 -6.40 -3.85 -18.33
CA SER A 181 -6.55 -5.00 -19.25
C SER A 181 -8.00 -5.23 -19.67
N SER A 182 -8.96 -4.77 -18.87
CA SER A 182 -10.40 -4.83 -19.13
C SER A 182 -10.90 -3.62 -19.91
N GLU A 183 -10.24 -2.47 -19.82
CA GLU A 183 -10.69 -1.21 -20.42
C GLU A 183 -10.08 -0.96 -21.80
N ILE A 184 -8.78 -1.20 -21.97
CA ILE A 184 -8.01 -0.77 -23.15
C ILE A 184 -7.22 -1.91 -23.80
N TYR A 185 -6.76 -1.69 -25.04
CA TYR A 185 -5.90 -2.65 -25.72
C TYR A 185 -4.43 -2.54 -25.26
N PRO A 186 -3.76 -3.65 -24.90
CA PRO A 186 -2.38 -3.65 -24.42
C PRO A 186 -1.36 -3.29 -25.51
N THR A 187 -1.76 -3.35 -26.77
CA THR A 187 -0.94 -3.04 -27.95
C THR A 187 -0.86 -1.54 -28.26
N TRP A 188 -1.58 -0.69 -27.53
CA TRP A 188 -1.56 0.75 -27.77
C TRP A 188 -0.19 1.39 -27.49
N PRO A 189 0.11 2.55 -28.09
CA PRO A 189 1.35 3.28 -27.81
C PRO A 189 1.53 3.54 -26.31
N GLU A 190 2.76 3.45 -25.81
CA GLU A 190 3.05 3.56 -24.37
C GLU A 190 2.50 4.83 -23.72
N ASN A 191 2.60 5.99 -24.40
CA ASN A 191 2.06 7.24 -23.87
C ASN A 191 0.53 7.23 -23.74
N ALA A 192 -0.17 6.53 -24.64
CA ALA A 192 -1.61 6.33 -24.56
C ALA A 192 -1.95 5.40 -23.39
N LEU A 193 -1.25 4.27 -23.25
CA LEU A 193 -1.39 3.35 -22.12
C LEU A 193 -1.20 4.08 -20.78
N ARG A 194 -0.11 4.84 -20.62
CA ARG A 194 0.18 5.63 -19.41
C ARG A 194 -0.92 6.63 -19.10
N ALA A 195 -1.40 7.41 -20.09
CA ALA A 195 -2.47 8.37 -19.88
C ALA A 195 -3.78 7.71 -19.40
N ASN A 196 -4.16 6.58 -19.99
CA ASN A 196 -5.31 5.81 -19.55
C ASN A 196 -5.12 5.23 -18.14
N ILE A 197 -3.95 4.66 -17.85
CA ILE A 197 -3.66 4.08 -16.53
C ILE A 197 -3.65 5.17 -15.44
N TYR A 198 -3.13 6.37 -15.71
CA TYR A 198 -3.27 7.50 -14.79
C TYR A 198 -4.73 7.86 -14.51
N ALA A 199 -5.59 7.88 -15.54
CA ALA A 199 -7.01 8.14 -15.34
C ALA A 199 -7.69 7.01 -14.54
N ILE A 200 -7.30 5.76 -14.75
CA ILE A 200 -7.81 4.59 -14.02
C ILE A 200 -7.46 4.67 -12.52
N ILE A 201 -6.18 4.93 -12.22
CA ILE A 201 -5.68 5.06 -10.84
C ILE A 201 -6.38 6.22 -10.15
N THR A 202 -6.44 7.38 -10.82
CA THR A 202 -6.98 8.60 -10.21
C THR A 202 -8.48 8.46 -9.95
N PHE A 203 -9.24 7.81 -10.84
CA PHE A 203 -10.66 7.53 -10.62
C PHE A 203 -10.87 6.66 -9.38
N ALA A 204 -10.12 5.56 -9.24
CA ALA A 204 -10.24 4.67 -8.10
C ALA A 204 -9.84 5.35 -6.78
N LEU A 205 -8.74 6.11 -6.79
CA LEU A 205 -8.34 6.90 -5.62
C LEU A 205 -9.35 7.99 -5.28
N ASN A 206 -10.04 8.59 -6.25
CA ASN A 206 -11.12 9.53 -5.98
C ASN A 206 -12.29 8.84 -5.25
N ARG A 207 -12.70 7.64 -5.67
CA ARG A 207 -13.76 6.86 -4.99
C ARG A 207 -13.39 6.52 -3.54
N VAL A 208 -12.14 6.13 -3.31
CA VAL A 208 -11.62 5.84 -1.96
C VAL A 208 -11.50 7.11 -1.13
N TYR A 209 -10.92 8.17 -1.68
CA TYR A 209 -10.69 9.45 -1.01
C TYR A 209 -11.98 10.14 -0.57
N THR A 210 -13.03 10.04 -1.38
CA THR A 210 -14.36 10.59 -1.09
C THR A 210 -15.27 9.64 -0.29
N GLU A 211 -14.74 8.46 0.06
CA GLU A 211 -15.50 7.36 0.67
C GLU A 211 -16.83 7.11 -0.05
N TRP A 212 -16.86 7.22 -1.38
CA TRP A 212 -18.11 7.35 -2.16
C TRP A 212 -19.16 6.29 -1.81
N TYR A 213 -18.73 5.04 -1.67
CA TYR A 213 -19.59 3.92 -1.27
C TYR A 213 -19.63 3.72 0.25
N ARG A 214 -18.49 3.83 0.94
CA ARG A 214 -18.39 3.63 2.39
C ARG A 214 -19.25 4.64 3.19
N ALA A 215 -19.23 5.91 2.79
CA ALA A 215 -20.04 6.97 3.39
C ALA A 215 -21.55 6.75 3.19
N LYS A 216 -21.93 6.00 2.14
CA LYS A 216 -23.31 5.59 1.86
C LYS A 216 -23.71 4.27 2.56
N GLY A 217 -22.82 3.72 3.39
CA GLY A 217 -23.08 2.50 4.18
C GLY A 217 -22.72 1.19 3.48
N TYR A 218 -22.13 1.24 2.29
CA TYR A 218 -21.72 0.02 1.58
C TYR A 218 -20.43 -0.58 2.17
N PRO A 219 -20.26 -1.93 2.13
CA PRO A 219 -19.09 -2.61 2.66
C PRO A 219 -17.92 -2.74 1.66
N PHE A 220 -17.94 -1.97 0.56
CA PHE A 220 -16.95 -2.02 -0.52
C PHE A 220 -16.48 -0.62 -0.93
N ASP A 221 -15.39 -0.55 -1.70
CA ASP A 221 -14.73 0.70 -2.07
C ASP A 221 -15.10 1.14 -3.49
N ILE A 222 -15.37 0.18 -4.39
CA ILE A 222 -15.70 0.41 -5.80
C ILE A 222 -16.49 -0.77 -6.37
N THR A 223 -17.27 -0.56 -7.44
CA THR A 223 -17.95 -1.62 -8.18
C THR A 223 -17.21 -1.98 -9.48
N ASN A 224 -17.51 -3.14 -10.06
CA ASN A 224 -17.04 -3.50 -11.42
C ASN A 224 -18.03 -3.15 -12.53
N SER A 225 -19.15 -2.52 -12.18
CA SER A 225 -20.20 -2.16 -13.13
C SER A 225 -19.79 -0.92 -13.90
N THR A 226 -19.62 -1.04 -15.22
CA THR A 226 -19.22 0.08 -16.10
C THR A 226 -20.24 1.21 -16.19
N ALA A 227 -21.45 0.99 -15.67
CA ALA A 227 -22.46 2.04 -15.53
C ALA A 227 -22.13 2.99 -14.36
N TYR A 228 -21.40 2.53 -13.35
CA TYR A 228 -21.11 3.29 -12.14
C TYR A 228 -19.61 3.61 -11.99
N ASP A 229 -18.76 2.65 -12.35
CA ASP A 229 -17.32 2.65 -12.16
C ASP A 229 -16.60 2.10 -13.41
N GLN A 230 -15.48 1.40 -13.21
CA GLN A 230 -14.57 0.94 -14.24
C GLN A 230 -14.75 -0.56 -14.48
N ALA A 231 -14.48 -1.02 -15.71
CA ALA A 231 -14.57 -2.44 -16.06
C ALA A 231 -13.53 -3.24 -15.25
N PHE A 232 -14.00 -4.22 -14.47
CA PHE A 232 -13.15 -5.16 -13.75
C PHE A 232 -13.72 -6.58 -13.89
N ILE A 233 -12.86 -7.53 -14.28
CA ILE A 233 -13.25 -8.92 -14.52
C ILE A 233 -12.34 -9.83 -13.71
N TYR A 234 -12.88 -10.39 -12.64
CA TYR A 234 -12.11 -11.30 -11.77
C TYR A 234 -11.63 -12.52 -12.57
N GLY A 235 -10.32 -12.80 -12.52
CA GLY A 235 -9.70 -13.91 -13.27
C GLY A 235 -9.28 -13.58 -14.72
N ARG A 236 -9.45 -12.35 -15.19
CA ARG A 236 -8.98 -11.92 -16.52
C ARG A 236 -7.45 -12.00 -16.65
N PRO A 237 -6.90 -12.39 -17.82
CA PRO A 237 -5.47 -12.30 -18.11
C PRO A 237 -4.93 -10.87 -18.00
N ILE A 238 -3.70 -10.75 -17.51
CA ILE A 238 -2.94 -9.49 -17.45
C ILE A 238 -1.84 -9.50 -18.50
N TYR A 239 -1.69 -8.38 -19.21
CA TYR A 239 -0.71 -8.25 -20.29
C TYR A 239 0.58 -7.56 -19.82
N ASP A 240 1.74 -8.01 -20.32
CA ASP A 240 3.06 -7.49 -19.94
C ASP A 240 3.20 -5.97 -20.09
N SER A 241 2.72 -5.40 -21.20
CA SER A 241 2.81 -3.94 -21.45
C SER A 241 2.06 -3.13 -20.38
N ILE A 242 0.84 -3.56 -20.04
CA ILE A 242 0.00 -2.96 -19.02
C ILE A 242 0.59 -3.19 -17.62
N SER A 243 1.01 -4.43 -17.33
CA SER A 243 1.57 -4.82 -16.03
C SER A 243 2.75 -3.94 -15.67
N ARG A 244 3.70 -3.77 -16.61
CA ARG A 244 4.90 -2.95 -16.44
C ARG A 244 4.56 -1.49 -16.13
N ILE A 245 3.62 -0.90 -16.86
CA ILE A 245 3.25 0.51 -16.66
C ILE A 245 2.52 0.67 -15.32
N ALA A 246 1.50 -0.14 -15.05
CA ALA A 246 0.75 -0.09 -13.80
C ALA A 246 1.68 -0.24 -12.59
N ASP A 247 2.63 -1.17 -12.64
CA ASP A 247 3.66 -1.38 -11.61
C ASP A 247 4.53 -0.15 -11.35
N GLU A 248 4.80 0.64 -12.38
CA GLU A 248 5.62 1.84 -12.27
C GLU A 248 4.86 3.00 -11.62
N ILE A 249 3.58 3.18 -11.99
CA ILE A 249 2.84 4.41 -11.69
C ILE A 249 1.64 4.23 -10.76
N PHE A 250 1.36 3.04 -10.20
CA PHE A 250 0.17 2.81 -9.35
C PHE A 250 0.09 3.73 -8.12
N ASN A 251 1.22 4.32 -7.70
CA ASN A 251 1.29 5.24 -6.57
C ASN A 251 1.24 6.72 -6.98
N GLU A 252 1.04 6.99 -8.27
CA GLU A 252 0.91 8.30 -8.86
C GLU A 252 -0.53 8.57 -9.28
N TYR A 253 -0.98 9.81 -9.14
CA TYR A 253 -2.34 10.20 -9.47
C TYR A 253 -2.42 11.65 -9.95
N VAL A 254 -3.50 11.96 -10.66
CA VAL A 254 -3.76 13.27 -11.21
C VAL A 254 -4.50 14.13 -10.19
N ARG A 255 -4.05 15.36 -9.99
CA ARG A 255 -4.76 16.38 -9.20
C ARG A 255 -4.64 17.74 -9.88
N ARG A 256 -5.46 18.70 -9.48
CA ARG A 256 -5.25 20.11 -9.87
C ARG A 256 -4.19 20.76 -8.99
N GLN A 257 -3.39 21.65 -9.56
CA GLN A 257 -2.38 22.40 -8.82
C GLN A 257 -3.00 23.12 -7.60
N GLY A 258 -2.34 22.98 -6.46
CA GLY A 258 -2.80 23.54 -5.18
C GLY A 258 -3.95 22.78 -4.51
N GLN A 259 -4.46 21.70 -5.12
CA GLN A 259 -5.43 20.80 -4.50
C GLN A 259 -4.75 19.52 -4.00
N GLN A 260 -5.26 18.91 -2.93
CA GLN A 260 -4.77 17.60 -2.47
C GLN A 260 -5.57 16.42 -3.03
N ALA A 261 -6.86 16.65 -3.33
CA ALA A 261 -7.79 15.62 -3.76
C ALA A 261 -7.43 15.04 -5.14
N PRO A 262 -7.60 13.72 -5.35
CA PRO A 262 -7.50 13.12 -6.67
C PRO A 262 -8.58 13.70 -7.58
N TYR A 263 -8.18 14.15 -8.78
CA TYR A 263 -9.11 14.71 -9.75
C TYR A 263 -10.06 13.61 -10.24
N PHE A 264 -11.35 13.90 -10.38
CA PHE A 264 -12.29 12.93 -10.92
C PHE A 264 -12.08 12.76 -12.43
N THR A 265 -11.25 11.79 -12.80
CA THR A 265 -10.88 11.46 -14.18
C THR A 265 -11.90 10.54 -14.82
N SER A 266 -13.08 11.07 -15.16
CA SER A 266 -14.00 10.33 -16.03
C SER A 266 -13.36 10.08 -17.40
N PHE A 267 -13.68 8.93 -18.00
CA PHE A 267 -13.24 8.56 -19.34
C PHE A 267 -14.28 7.66 -20.00
N CYS A 268 -14.23 7.58 -21.32
CA CYS A 268 -15.10 6.75 -22.13
C CYS A 268 -14.37 6.32 -23.41
N ASN A 269 -14.99 5.38 -24.13
CA ASN A 269 -14.51 4.87 -25.40
C ASN A 269 -14.04 5.99 -26.36
N GLY A 270 -14.90 6.99 -26.59
CA GLY A 270 -14.56 8.18 -27.35
C GLY A 270 -14.72 8.09 -28.88
N THR A 271 -15.04 6.91 -29.44
CA THR A 271 -15.48 6.75 -30.84
C THR A 271 -16.96 6.41 -30.93
N THR A 272 -17.44 5.44 -30.15
CA THR A 272 -18.86 5.04 -30.09
C THR A 272 -19.67 5.79 -29.05
N THR A 273 -19.00 6.38 -28.04
CA THR A 273 -19.62 7.14 -26.96
C THR A 273 -18.74 8.34 -26.63
N THR A 274 -19.32 9.55 -26.63
CA THR A 274 -18.63 10.78 -26.23
C THR A 274 -19.02 11.15 -24.80
N CYS A 275 -18.04 11.56 -24.00
CA CYS A 275 -18.24 11.97 -22.61
C CYS A 275 -17.47 13.26 -22.33
N ARG A 276 -17.77 13.91 -21.21
CA ARG A 276 -17.01 15.10 -20.74
C ARG A 276 -15.57 14.78 -20.32
N GLY A 277 -15.26 13.50 -20.17
CA GLY A 277 -13.97 13.00 -19.76
C GLY A 277 -13.01 12.73 -20.92
N MET A 278 -11.96 11.96 -20.63
CA MET A 278 -10.97 11.58 -21.62
C MET A 278 -11.54 10.56 -22.62
N SER A 279 -11.29 10.77 -23.90
CA SER A 279 -11.53 9.78 -24.96
C SER A 279 -10.39 8.76 -24.96
N GLN A 280 -10.70 7.50 -24.66
CA GLN A 280 -9.72 6.41 -24.63
C GLN A 280 -9.05 6.26 -26.01
N TRP A 281 -9.83 6.19 -27.10
CA TRP A 281 -9.28 6.14 -28.47
C TRP A 281 -8.51 7.41 -28.85
N GLY A 282 -8.99 8.58 -28.43
CA GLY A 282 -8.32 9.85 -28.72
C GLY A 282 -6.91 9.93 -28.11
N THR A 283 -6.63 9.19 -27.03
CA THR A 283 -5.27 9.07 -26.49
C THR A 283 -4.29 8.42 -27.47
N VAL A 284 -4.74 7.48 -28.31
CA VAL A 284 -3.90 6.82 -29.32
C VAL A 284 -3.48 7.82 -30.39
N THR A 285 -4.42 8.62 -30.88
CA THR A 285 -4.17 9.68 -31.87
C THR A 285 -3.18 10.72 -31.35
N LEU A 286 -3.37 11.22 -30.12
CA LEU A 286 -2.46 12.19 -29.51
C LEU A 286 -1.07 11.60 -29.23
N ALA A 287 -0.99 10.34 -28.79
CA ALA A 287 0.28 9.65 -28.62
C ALA A 287 1.03 9.49 -29.96
N GLY A 288 0.31 9.19 -31.05
CA GLY A 288 0.86 9.15 -32.41
C GLY A 288 1.40 10.51 -32.90
N GLN A 289 0.87 11.61 -32.35
CA GLN A 289 1.38 12.97 -32.58
C GLN A 289 2.56 13.35 -31.65
N GLY A 290 3.05 12.41 -30.84
CA GLY A 290 4.19 12.62 -29.92
C GLY A 290 3.84 13.31 -28.61
N TYR A 291 2.56 13.35 -28.22
CA TYR A 291 2.17 13.91 -26.92
C TYR A 291 2.66 12.98 -25.78
N THR A 292 3.16 13.60 -24.70
CA THR A 292 3.49 12.89 -23.45
C THR A 292 2.22 12.57 -22.67
N PRO A 293 2.24 11.64 -21.69
CA PRO A 293 1.05 11.30 -20.91
C PRO A 293 0.40 12.52 -20.25
N LEU A 294 1.20 13.41 -19.64
CA LEU A 294 0.68 14.64 -19.03
C LEU A 294 0.07 15.60 -20.06
N ARG A 295 0.62 15.70 -21.29
CA ARG A 295 0.03 16.52 -22.35
C ARG A 295 -1.28 15.93 -22.87
N ILE A 296 -1.40 14.60 -22.92
CA ILE A 296 -2.65 13.92 -23.25
C ILE A 296 -3.69 14.21 -22.16
N LEU A 297 -3.32 14.06 -20.88
CA LEU A 297 -4.23 14.36 -19.76
C LEU A 297 -4.70 15.82 -19.78
N ARG A 298 -3.81 16.80 -19.99
CA ARG A 298 -4.16 18.22 -20.12
C ARG A 298 -4.96 18.57 -21.38
N TYR A 299 -4.99 17.70 -22.38
CA TYR A 299 -5.86 17.89 -23.55
C TYR A 299 -7.33 17.66 -23.19
N TYR A 300 -7.61 16.69 -22.29
CA TYR A 300 -8.97 16.31 -21.90
C TYR A 300 -9.42 16.87 -20.55
N TYR A 301 -8.48 17.16 -19.66
CA TYR A 301 -8.71 17.69 -18.32
C TYR A 301 -8.11 19.10 -18.21
N PRO A 302 -8.47 19.90 -17.19
CA PRO A 302 -7.98 21.27 -17.03
C PRO A 302 -6.45 21.40 -17.15
N ASP A 303 -5.97 22.48 -17.77
CA ASP A 303 -4.53 22.67 -18.03
C ASP A 303 -3.64 22.65 -16.76
N ASP A 304 -4.23 22.94 -15.60
CA ASP A 304 -3.57 22.95 -14.31
C ASP A 304 -3.53 21.59 -13.61
N VAL A 305 -3.89 20.50 -14.30
CA VAL A 305 -3.63 19.17 -13.76
C VAL A 305 -2.13 18.85 -13.73
N GLU A 306 -1.72 18.17 -12.67
CA GLU A 306 -0.38 17.64 -12.43
C GLU A 306 -0.46 16.19 -11.98
N ILE A 307 0.60 15.43 -12.24
CA ILE A 307 0.79 14.08 -11.72
C ILE A 307 1.63 14.21 -10.45
N VAL A 308 1.15 13.63 -9.36
CA VAL A 308 1.87 13.59 -8.09
C VAL A 308 1.88 12.17 -7.54
N GLU A 309 2.78 11.88 -6.61
CA GLU A 309 2.83 10.60 -5.92
C GLU A 309 2.28 10.67 -4.49
N THR A 310 1.71 9.56 -4.04
CA THR A 310 1.48 9.28 -2.62
C THR A 310 2.21 7.99 -2.23
N ASN A 311 2.80 7.99 -1.03
CA ASN A 311 3.46 6.81 -0.47
C ASN A 311 2.66 6.21 0.70
N ILE A 312 1.45 6.71 0.92
CA ILE A 312 0.56 6.25 1.99
C ILE A 312 -0.25 5.08 1.44
N ILE A 313 0.10 3.86 1.84
CA ILE A 313 -0.67 2.64 1.52
C ILE A 313 -1.31 2.13 2.81
N THR A 314 -2.64 2.10 2.88
CA THR A 314 -3.33 1.60 4.08
C THR A 314 -3.12 0.09 4.22
N ASN A 315 -2.91 -0.39 5.46
CA ASN A 315 -2.47 -1.74 5.88
C ASN A 315 -1.01 -2.16 5.60
N MET A 316 -0.11 -1.29 5.14
CA MET A 316 1.34 -1.60 5.12
C MET A 316 2.14 -0.59 5.95
N ILE A 317 2.97 -1.12 6.87
CA ILE A 317 3.74 -0.33 7.86
C ILE A 317 5.09 0.15 7.29
N SER A 318 5.54 -0.39 6.15
CA SER A 318 6.86 -0.08 5.58
C SER A 318 6.74 0.57 4.21
N SER A 319 7.23 1.81 4.12
CA SER A 319 7.35 2.57 2.89
C SER A 319 8.52 2.05 2.04
N TYR A 320 8.36 2.12 0.72
CA TYR A 320 9.47 1.91 -0.22
C TYR A 320 10.62 2.87 0.08
N PRO A 321 11.90 2.43 0.02
CA PRO A 321 13.07 3.21 0.43
C PRO A 321 13.42 4.41 -0.48
N GLY A 322 12.59 4.73 -1.47
CA GLY A 322 12.78 5.87 -2.37
C GLY A 322 13.75 5.62 -3.52
N THR A 323 14.63 4.62 -3.43
CA THR A 323 15.56 4.23 -4.51
C THR A 323 15.50 2.74 -4.83
N PRO A 324 15.53 2.34 -6.12
CA PRO A 324 15.49 0.92 -6.50
C PRO A 324 16.72 0.16 -5.97
N LEU A 325 16.48 -1.03 -5.41
CA LEU A 325 17.55 -1.91 -4.96
C LEU A 325 18.02 -2.81 -6.11
N LYS A 326 19.32 -2.89 -6.32
CA LYS A 326 19.95 -3.66 -7.40
C LYS A 326 21.30 -4.21 -6.96
N VAL A 327 21.98 -4.97 -7.82
CA VAL A 327 23.33 -5.47 -7.51
C VAL A 327 24.24 -4.31 -7.09
N GLY A 328 24.87 -4.46 -5.92
CA GLY A 328 25.69 -3.43 -5.27
C GLY A 328 24.96 -2.60 -4.20
N SER A 329 23.63 -2.65 -4.11
CA SER A 329 22.89 -2.05 -2.99
C SER A 329 23.22 -2.74 -1.67
N THR A 330 23.28 -1.97 -0.58
CA THR A 330 23.51 -2.49 0.77
C THR A 330 22.60 -1.79 1.79
N GLY A 331 22.41 -2.40 2.97
CA GLY A 331 21.66 -1.82 4.08
C GLY A 331 20.41 -2.60 4.50
N LEU A 332 19.64 -2.04 5.43
CA LEU A 332 18.47 -2.72 6.01
C LEU A 332 17.41 -3.04 4.95
N ASP A 333 17.20 -2.19 3.95
CA ASP A 333 16.18 -2.44 2.92
C ASP A 333 16.48 -3.70 2.09
N VAL A 334 17.77 -3.93 1.81
CA VAL A 334 18.24 -5.17 1.17
C VAL A 334 18.01 -6.36 2.08
N GLN A 335 18.28 -6.22 3.38
CA GLN A 335 18.02 -7.28 4.34
C GLN A 335 16.53 -7.60 4.48
N THR A 336 15.67 -6.58 4.42
CA THR A 336 14.21 -6.70 4.44
C THR A 336 13.72 -7.52 3.26
N ILE A 337 14.09 -7.17 2.03
CA ILE A 337 13.66 -7.92 0.84
C ILE A 337 14.21 -9.36 0.83
N GLN A 338 15.44 -9.57 1.32
CA GLN A 338 16.02 -10.90 1.45
C GLN A 338 15.22 -11.74 2.45
N THR A 339 14.73 -11.11 3.53
CA THR A 339 13.87 -11.77 4.53
C THR A 339 12.52 -12.15 3.94
N TYR A 340 11.87 -11.22 3.23
CA TYR A 340 10.58 -11.47 2.57
C TYR A 340 10.71 -12.60 1.55
N LEU A 341 11.70 -12.52 0.66
CA LEU A 341 12.00 -13.54 -0.34
C LEU A 341 12.29 -14.90 0.29
N LYS A 342 13.09 -14.97 1.37
CA LYS A 342 13.38 -16.23 2.08
C LYS A 342 12.12 -16.89 2.64
N ARG A 343 11.16 -16.11 3.17
CA ARG A 343 9.87 -16.64 3.65
C ARG A 343 8.98 -17.07 2.49
N ILE A 344 8.76 -16.19 1.51
CA ILE A 344 7.94 -16.45 0.32
C ILE A 344 8.45 -17.72 -0.38
N ARG A 345 9.76 -17.89 -0.52
CA ARG A 345 10.39 -19.10 -1.10
C ARG A 345 9.90 -20.42 -0.48
N GLN A 346 9.57 -20.46 0.82
CA GLN A 346 9.07 -21.70 1.44
C GLN A 346 7.77 -22.18 0.79
N ASN A 347 6.95 -21.25 0.31
CA ASN A 347 5.72 -21.49 -0.42
C ASN A 347 5.97 -21.53 -1.96
N TYR A 348 7.01 -20.84 -2.44
CA TYR A 348 7.41 -20.77 -3.85
C TYR A 348 8.85 -21.28 -4.04
N PRO A 349 9.09 -22.62 -4.01
CA PRO A 349 10.44 -23.20 -3.96
C PRO A 349 11.27 -22.96 -5.21
N ALA A 350 10.64 -22.56 -6.32
CA ALA A 350 11.29 -22.15 -7.55
C ALA A 350 12.13 -20.87 -7.41
N ILE A 351 11.84 -20.03 -6.41
CA ILE A 351 12.71 -18.89 -6.07
C ILE A 351 14.05 -19.45 -5.58
N PRO A 352 15.19 -19.11 -6.22
CA PRO A 352 16.51 -19.57 -5.80
C PRO A 352 16.84 -19.23 -4.35
N VAL A 353 17.71 -20.04 -3.74
CA VAL A 353 18.24 -19.75 -2.40
C VAL A 353 19.14 -18.52 -2.48
N ILE A 354 18.90 -17.56 -1.58
CA ILE A 354 19.76 -16.39 -1.42
C ILE A 354 20.96 -16.76 -0.55
N THR A 355 22.15 -16.77 -1.14
CA THR A 355 23.44 -17.02 -0.48
C THR A 355 24.20 -15.75 -0.13
N ASP A 356 23.74 -14.59 -0.62
CA ASP A 356 24.35 -13.30 -0.30
C ASP A 356 24.22 -13.00 1.20
N ALA A 357 25.20 -12.25 1.72
CA ALA A 357 25.16 -11.78 3.09
C ALA A 357 23.93 -10.89 3.34
N ALA A 358 23.41 -10.97 4.57
CA ALA A 358 22.28 -10.13 4.99
C ALA A 358 22.59 -8.65 4.75
N GLY A 359 21.67 -7.95 4.06
CA GLY A 359 21.84 -6.54 3.75
C GLY A 359 22.81 -6.25 2.61
N THR A 360 23.24 -7.26 1.84
CA THR A 360 24.09 -7.08 0.64
C THR A 360 23.40 -7.66 -0.59
N PHE A 361 23.16 -6.83 -1.60
CA PHE A 361 22.44 -7.23 -2.81
C PHE A 361 23.47 -7.69 -3.85
N GLY A 362 23.72 -9.00 -3.90
CA GLY A 362 24.60 -9.65 -4.87
C GLY A 362 23.84 -10.42 -5.95
N ASP A 363 24.55 -11.32 -6.63
CA ASP A 363 23.99 -12.08 -7.75
C ASP A 363 22.89 -13.08 -7.31
N SER A 364 22.98 -13.65 -6.10
CA SER A 364 21.96 -14.60 -5.63
C SER A 364 20.66 -13.88 -5.23
N THR A 365 20.75 -12.68 -4.65
CA THR A 365 19.59 -11.81 -4.38
C THR A 365 18.96 -11.35 -5.68
N ARG A 366 19.77 -10.93 -6.69
CA ARG A 366 19.24 -10.59 -8.02
C ARG A 366 18.49 -11.76 -8.65
N ALA A 367 19.09 -12.96 -8.66
CA ALA A 367 18.44 -14.15 -9.23
C ALA A 367 17.13 -14.50 -8.52
N ALA A 368 17.08 -14.36 -7.19
CA ALA A 368 15.86 -14.55 -6.41
C ALA A 368 14.79 -13.51 -6.75
N VAL A 369 15.17 -12.23 -6.87
CA VAL A 369 14.28 -11.14 -7.29
C VAL A 369 13.75 -11.36 -8.70
N THR A 370 14.61 -11.68 -9.66
CA THR A 370 14.22 -11.96 -11.05
C THR A 370 13.21 -13.11 -11.13
N LYS A 371 13.45 -14.21 -10.40
CA LYS A 371 12.52 -15.34 -10.40
C LYS A 371 11.22 -15.00 -9.66
N PHE A 372 11.28 -14.26 -8.56
CA PHE A 372 10.08 -13.71 -7.91
C PHE A 372 9.26 -12.86 -8.88
N GLN A 373 9.88 -11.90 -9.57
CA GLN A 373 9.20 -11.04 -10.53
C GLN A 373 8.53 -11.85 -11.64
N SER A 374 9.22 -12.84 -12.20
CA SER A 374 8.66 -13.76 -13.20
C SER A 374 7.41 -14.49 -12.67
N ILE A 375 7.48 -15.02 -11.45
CA ILE A 375 6.39 -15.81 -10.83
C ILE A 375 5.12 -14.96 -10.60
N PHE A 376 5.28 -13.65 -10.39
CA PHE A 376 4.19 -12.74 -10.03
C PHE A 376 3.85 -11.73 -11.14
N GLY A 377 4.25 -12.01 -12.39
CA GLY A 377 3.89 -11.19 -13.55
C GLY A 377 4.42 -9.76 -13.49
N LEU A 378 5.56 -9.56 -12.80
CA LEU A 378 6.30 -8.30 -12.76
C LEU A 378 7.41 -8.32 -13.83
N ALA A 379 7.93 -7.14 -14.18
CA ALA A 379 9.13 -7.04 -15.02
C ALA A 379 10.30 -7.80 -14.38
N ALA A 380 10.75 -8.90 -15.00
CA ALA A 380 11.78 -9.79 -14.47
C ALA A 380 13.21 -9.27 -14.73
N ASP A 381 13.50 -8.05 -14.28
CA ASP A 381 14.78 -7.35 -14.47
C ASP A 381 15.79 -7.54 -13.32
N GLY A 382 15.35 -8.15 -12.21
CA GLY A 382 16.17 -8.36 -11.02
C GLY A 382 16.38 -7.10 -10.17
N ILE A 383 15.63 -6.02 -10.43
CA ILE A 383 15.68 -4.75 -9.70
C ILE A 383 14.46 -4.64 -8.80
N VAL A 384 14.67 -4.42 -7.50
CA VAL A 384 13.56 -4.15 -6.58
C VAL A 384 13.18 -2.68 -6.63
N GLY A 385 12.33 -2.34 -7.60
CA GLY A 385 11.61 -1.07 -7.65
C GLY A 385 10.34 -1.07 -6.78
N LYS A 386 9.54 0.01 -6.88
CA LYS A 386 8.31 0.22 -6.10
C LYS A 386 7.37 -0.99 -6.17
N SER A 387 6.99 -1.44 -7.36
CA SER A 387 6.10 -2.59 -7.55
C SER A 387 6.62 -3.88 -6.91
N THR A 388 7.89 -4.20 -7.13
CA THR A 388 8.51 -5.41 -6.60
C THR A 388 8.56 -5.36 -5.07
N TRP A 389 8.88 -4.20 -4.49
CA TRP A 389 8.87 -4.01 -3.03
C TRP A 389 7.49 -4.24 -2.44
N TYR A 390 6.46 -3.60 -3.00
CA TYR A 390 5.11 -3.70 -2.44
C TYR A 390 4.46 -5.06 -2.70
N LYS A 391 4.73 -5.71 -3.84
CA LYS A 391 4.28 -7.09 -4.09
C LYS A 391 4.99 -8.07 -3.13
N LEU A 392 6.28 -7.87 -2.85
CA LEU A 392 6.99 -8.64 -1.83
C LEU A 392 6.35 -8.45 -0.45
N SER A 393 6.07 -7.21 -0.08
CA SER A 393 5.45 -6.88 1.20
C SER A 393 4.04 -7.46 1.33
N SER A 394 3.20 -7.34 0.30
CA SER A 394 1.83 -7.87 0.33
C SER A 394 1.78 -9.39 0.30
N LEU A 395 2.62 -10.04 -0.50
CA LEU A 395 2.72 -11.50 -0.49
C LEU A 395 3.28 -12.00 0.82
N TYR A 396 4.26 -11.31 1.39
CA TYR A 396 4.76 -11.61 2.72
C TYR A 396 3.64 -11.58 3.77
N THR A 397 2.79 -10.56 3.77
CA THR A 397 1.66 -10.49 4.71
C THR A 397 0.57 -11.53 4.43
N ALA A 398 0.31 -11.84 3.15
CA ALA A 398 -0.66 -12.85 2.73
C ALA A 398 -0.21 -14.28 3.09
N VAL A 399 1.03 -14.68 2.76
CA VAL A 399 1.57 -16.03 3.08
C VAL A 399 1.85 -16.21 4.58
N THR A 400 1.83 -15.13 5.35
CA THR A 400 1.89 -15.17 6.82
C THR A 400 0.51 -15.02 7.48
N ARG A 401 -0.57 -14.96 6.68
CA ARG A 401 -1.98 -14.89 7.12
C ARG A 401 -2.23 -13.87 8.22
N LEU A 402 -1.69 -12.65 8.10
CA LEU A 402 -1.73 -11.62 9.15
C LEU A 402 -3.14 -11.03 9.43
N ALA A 403 -4.15 -11.35 8.63
CA ALA A 403 -5.49 -10.75 8.68
C ALA A 403 -6.66 -11.74 8.90
N GLU A 404 -6.41 -13.02 9.27
CA GLU A 404 -7.47 -14.02 9.48
C GLU A 404 -7.43 -14.67 10.88
N LEU A 405 -8.60 -15.03 11.42
CA LEU A 405 -8.82 -15.57 12.77
C LEU A 405 -8.09 -16.90 13.07
N ASN A 406 -7.57 -17.59 12.06
CA ASN A 406 -6.69 -18.76 12.19
C ASN A 406 -5.37 -18.55 11.40
N SER A 407 -4.75 -17.38 11.58
CA SER A 407 -3.42 -17.05 11.10
C SER A 407 -2.44 -18.21 11.32
N GLU A 408 -1.69 -18.60 10.28
CA GLU A 408 -0.43 -19.34 10.45
C GLU A 408 0.49 -18.39 11.21
N GLY A 409 0.37 -18.42 12.54
CA GLY A 409 0.99 -17.49 13.46
C GLY A 409 2.33 -17.07 12.90
N ILE A 410 2.43 -15.78 12.60
CA ILE A 410 3.59 -15.15 11.99
C ILE A 410 4.85 -15.72 12.62
N ASN A 411 5.51 -16.62 11.89
CA ASN A 411 6.96 -16.78 11.89
C ASN A 411 7.56 -15.60 11.10
N LEU A 412 7.19 -14.37 11.48
CA LEU A 412 8.19 -13.34 11.68
C LEU A 412 8.95 -13.81 12.93
N GLY A 413 10.26 -13.62 13.05
CA GLY A 413 10.93 -13.82 14.33
C GLY A 413 10.44 -12.78 15.36
N ILE A 414 9.22 -12.94 15.87
CA ILE A 414 8.50 -12.19 16.92
C ILE A 414 7.38 -13.12 17.40
N GLY A 415 7.51 -13.60 18.64
CA GLY A 415 6.64 -14.61 19.24
C GLY A 415 5.19 -14.15 19.45
N THR A 416 4.37 -15.04 20.02
CA THR A 416 2.96 -14.76 20.35
C THR A 416 2.86 -13.54 21.25
N VAL A 417 1.91 -12.63 21.00
CA VAL A 417 1.53 -11.57 21.95
C VAL A 417 0.03 -11.63 22.26
N PRO A 418 -0.37 -11.63 23.55
CA PRO A 418 0.55 -11.71 24.69
C PRO A 418 1.25 -13.08 24.68
N PRO A 419 2.58 -13.11 24.93
CA PRO A 419 3.31 -14.37 25.02
C PRO A 419 2.66 -15.22 26.10
N ALA A 420 2.59 -16.54 25.91
CA ALA A 420 2.25 -17.45 27.00
C ALA A 420 3.26 -17.35 28.15
N ALA A 421 4.47 -16.87 27.86
CA ALA A 421 5.54 -16.66 28.82
C ALA A 421 5.40 -15.30 29.53
N VAL A 422 5.20 -15.37 30.84
CA VAL A 422 5.42 -14.23 31.75
C VAL A 422 6.90 -13.84 31.69
N LEU A 423 7.20 -12.62 31.22
CA LEU A 423 8.58 -12.14 31.18
C LEU A 423 9.00 -11.57 32.53
N ARG A 424 10.22 -11.88 32.92
CA ARG A 424 10.82 -11.43 34.18
C ARG A 424 12.33 -11.36 34.01
N GLN A 425 13.01 -10.77 34.99
CA GLN A 425 14.47 -10.71 34.98
C GLN A 425 15.09 -12.10 34.78
N GLY A 426 15.97 -12.21 33.79
CA GLY A 426 16.56 -13.46 33.33
C GLY A 426 15.93 -14.05 32.06
N SER A 427 14.74 -13.58 31.65
CA SER A 427 14.16 -13.88 30.34
C SER A 427 15.07 -13.37 29.22
N ARG A 428 15.12 -14.07 28.10
CA ARG A 428 15.90 -13.69 26.91
C ARG A 428 15.11 -14.04 25.65
N GLY A 429 15.44 -13.37 24.55
CA GLY A 429 14.87 -13.63 23.24
C GLY A 429 13.92 -12.53 22.79
N GLN A 430 13.20 -12.81 21.72
CA GLN A 430 12.53 -11.79 20.93
C GLN A 430 11.42 -11.04 21.68
N ASP A 431 10.69 -11.71 22.58
CA ASP A 431 9.64 -11.07 23.39
C ASP A 431 10.23 -9.99 24.34
N VAL A 432 11.49 -10.15 24.73
CA VAL A 432 12.23 -9.15 25.51
C VAL A 432 12.66 -7.97 24.65
N ILE A 433 13.04 -8.19 23.39
CA ILE A 433 13.35 -7.11 22.43
C ILE A 433 12.10 -6.27 22.18
N THR A 434 10.96 -6.91 21.94
CA THR A 434 9.67 -6.23 21.74
C THR A 434 9.28 -5.41 22.97
N LEU A 435 9.46 -5.98 24.18
CA LEU A 435 9.26 -5.26 25.43
C LEU A 435 10.19 -4.04 25.54
N GLN A 436 11.46 -4.23 25.25
CA GLN A 436 12.47 -3.17 25.32
C GLN A 436 12.16 -2.06 24.32
N TYR A 437 11.78 -2.40 23.08
CA TYR A 437 11.37 -1.44 22.06
C TYR A 437 10.16 -0.61 22.50
N LEU A 438 9.08 -1.24 23.01
CA LEU A 438 7.90 -0.51 23.45
C LEU A 438 8.22 0.40 24.64
N LEU A 439 9.01 -0.07 25.61
CA LEU A 439 9.42 0.74 26.76
C LEU A 439 10.32 1.90 26.35
N ASP A 440 11.21 1.68 25.38
CA ASP A 440 12.12 2.70 24.86
C ASP A 440 11.33 3.82 24.17
N VAL A 441 10.40 3.47 23.27
CA VAL A 441 9.49 4.47 22.64
C VAL A 441 8.66 5.19 23.69
N ILE A 442 8.10 4.48 24.67
CA ILE A 442 7.30 5.11 25.73
C ILE A 442 8.16 6.02 26.62
N SER A 443 9.43 5.68 26.88
CA SER A 443 10.35 6.48 27.67
C SER A 443 10.62 7.86 27.06
N GLU A 444 10.50 8.00 25.74
CA GLU A 444 10.64 9.29 25.05
C GLU A 444 9.54 10.30 25.46
N TYR A 445 8.37 9.80 25.86
CA TYR A 445 7.20 10.61 26.22
C TYR A 445 6.92 10.62 27.73
N TYR A 446 7.50 9.69 28.48
CA TYR A 446 7.37 9.54 29.92
C TYR A 446 8.76 9.51 30.57
N PRO A 447 9.33 10.67 30.94
CA PRO A 447 10.72 10.79 31.40
C PRO A 447 11.05 9.98 32.66
N ASP A 448 10.04 9.66 33.47
CA ASP A 448 10.16 8.85 34.69
C ASP A 448 10.38 7.36 34.39
N ILE A 449 10.17 6.93 33.13
CA ILE A 449 10.41 5.58 32.66
C ILE A 449 11.82 5.57 32.04
N PRO A 450 12.79 4.85 32.62
CA PRO A 450 14.13 4.77 32.05
C PRO A 450 14.13 4.12 30.65
N ALA A 451 14.87 4.71 29.72
CA ALA A 451 15.16 4.10 28.43
C ALA A 451 15.93 2.78 28.62
N VAL A 452 15.75 1.84 27.68
CA VAL A 452 16.29 0.49 27.79
C VAL A 452 17.04 0.10 26.53
N THR A 453 18.16 -0.60 26.71
CA THR A 453 18.90 -1.17 25.60
C THR A 453 18.13 -2.34 24.98
N GLN A 454 17.96 -2.34 23.66
CA GLN A 454 17.22 -3.36 22.92
C GLN A 454 18.14 -4.54 22.54
N ASP A 455 18.62 -5.25 23.55
CA ASP A 455 19.58 -6.36 23.41
C ASP A 455 18.95 -7.75 23.51
N GLY A 456 17.64 -7.81 23.79
CA GLY A 456 16.88 -9.05 23.97
C GLY A 456 17.18 -9.80 25.25
N ILE A 457 17.80 -9.15 26.23
CA ILE A 457 18.11 -9.70 27.55
C ILE A 457 17.34 -8.92 28.62
N PHE A 458 16.47 -9.60 29.36
CA PHE A 458 15.67 -8.97 30.41
C PHE A 458 16.55 -8.82 31.66
N GLY A 459 17.42 -7.82 31.63
CA GLY A 459 18.34 -7.49 32.71
C GLY A 459 17.72 -6.60 33.79
N ALA A 460 18.58 -6.10 34.68
CA ALA A 460 18.16 -5.19 35.75
C ALA A 460 17.57 -3.87 35.21
N GLY A 461 18.13 -3.33 34.12
CA GLY A 461 17.62 -2.12 33.47
C GLY A 461 16.21 -2.30 32.89
N THR A 462 15.97 -3.40 32.17
CA THR A 462 14.62 -3.71 31.65
C THR A 462 13.61 -3.92 32.78
N LYS A 463 13.99 -4.58 33.88
CA LYS A 463 13.12 -4.71 35.07
C LYS A 463 12.76 -3.36 35.67
N GLN A 464 13.74 -2.46 35.80
CA GLN A 464 13.52 -1.12 36.34
C GLN A 464 12.55 -0.32 35.47
N ALA A 465 12.71 -0.37 34.14
CA ALA A 465 11.81 0.29 33.21
C ALA A 465 10.39 -0.28 33.23
N VAL A 466 10.24 -1.62 33.29
CA VAL A 466 8.92 -2.26 33.46
C VAL A 466 8.26 -1.81 34.76
N THR A 467 9.01 -1.79 35.87
CA THR A 467 8.50 -1.39 37.18
C THR A 467 8.04 0.07 37.16
N ALA A 468 8.84 0.96 36.57
CA ALA A 468 8.52 2.38 36.42
C ALA A 468 7.28 2.59 35.53
N PHE A 469 7.19 1.86 34.41
CA PHE A 469 6.03 1.86 33.54
C PHE A 469 4.76 1.39 34.27
N GLN A 470 4.84 0.28 35.00
CA GLN A 470 3.72 -0.25 35.78
C GLN A 470 3.23 0.77 36.82
N SER A 471 4.15 1.38 37.58
CA SER A 471 3.80 2.45 38.53
C SER A 471 3.14 3.64 37.84
N ARG A 472 3.67 4.08 36.69
CA ARG A 472 3.12 5.22 35.93
C ARG A 472 1.70 4.94 35.41
N MET A 473 1.42 3.69 35.06
CA MET A 473 0.13 3.26 34.51
C MET A 473 -0.85 2.73 35.57
N GLY A 474 -0.52 2.84 36.87
CA GLY A 474 -1.39 2.38 37.96
C GLY A 474 -1.53 0.86 38.06
N LEU A 475 -0.57 0.10 37.51
CA LEU A 475 -0.48 -1.35 37.65
C LEU A 475 0.36 -1.75 38.86
N THR A 476 0.26 -3.00 39.29
CA THR A 476 1.16 -3.59 40.30
C THR A 476 2.61 -3.53 39.79
N PRO A 477 3.53 -2.81 40.48
CA PRO A 477 4.90 -2.59 40.00
C PRO A 477 5.83 -3.73 40.45
N ASP A 478 5.55 -4.94 39.99
CA ASP A 478 6.32 -6.16 40.33
C ASP A 478 7.53 -6.40 39.40
N GLY A 479 7.64 -5.61 38.32
CA GLY A 479 8.70 -5.77 37.31
C GLY A 479 8.52 -7.03 36.45
N ILE A 480 7.32 -7.61 36.45
CA ILE A 480 6.95 -8.82 35.72
C ILE A 480 5.95 -8.46 34.62
N VAL A 481 6.25 -8.84 33.38
CA VAL A 481 5.39 -8.52 32.24
C VAL A 481 4.43 -9.67 31.96
N GLY A 482 3.29 -9.63 32.65
CA GLY A 482 2.13 -10.46 32.37
C GLY A 482 1.14 -9.81 31.40
N PRO A 483 0.00 -10.47 31.11
CA PRO A 483 -0.99 -9.99 30.13
C PRO A 483 -1.50 -8.56 30.39
N ALA A 484 -1.69 -8.18 31.65
CA ALA A 484 -2.14 -6.83 32.01
C ALA A 484 -1.10 -5.74 31.68
N THR A 485 0.18 -6.02 31.94
CA THR A 485 1.28 -5.11 31.63
C THR A 485 1.50 -4.99 30.13
N TRP A 486 1.38 -6.10 29.38
CA TRP A 486 1.42 -6.08 27.92
C TRP A 486 0.30 -5.25 27.31
N ASN A 487 -0.95 -5.44 27.78
CA ASN A 487 -2.09 -4.67 27.30
C ASN A 487 -1.93 -3.17 27.58
N ALA A 488 -1.38 -2.80 28.73
CA ALA A 488 -1.09 -1.41 29.06
C ALA A 488 0.03 -0.83 28.17
N LEU A 489 1.14 -1.55 27.98
CA LEU A 489 2.24 -1.12 27.09
C LEU A 489 1.72 -0.82 25.69
N TYR A 490 0.90 -1.71 25.16
CA TYR A 490 0.34 -1.57 23.82
C TYR A 490 -0.63 -0.39 23.71
N ARG A 491 -1.52 -0.21 24.70
CA ARG A 491 -2.44 0.94 24.74
C ARG A 491 -1.70 2.27 24.88
N THR A 492 -0.67 2.34 25.71
CA THR A 492 0.15 3.54 25.87
C THR A 492 0.90 3.86 24.58
N TYR A 493 1.52 2.86 23.95
CA TYR A 493 2.19 3.01 22.65
C TYR A 493 1.24 3.49 21.55
N GLN A 494 0.05 2.89 21.42
CA GLN A 494 -0.96 3.33 20.45
C GLN A 494 -1.51 4.74 20.76
N GLY A 495 -1.63 5.09 22.04
CA GLY A 495 -2.06 6.42 22.48
C GLY A 495 -1.05 7.53 22.17
N ILE A 496 0.25 7.22 22.16
CA ILE A 496 1.30 8.14 21.70
C ILE A 496 1.05 8.54 20.24
N GLY A 497 0.76 7.57 19.36
CA GLY A 497 0.46 7.80 17.94
C GLY A 497 -0.82 8.61 17.66
N GLN A 498 -1.79 8.60 18.57
CA GLN A 498 -3.03 9.40 18.43
C GLN A 498 -2.89 10.86 18.86
N ASN A 499 -1.78 11.23 19.51
CA ASN A 499 -1.52 12.58 20.02
C ASN A 499 -0.28 13.27 19.39
N VAL A 500 0.33 12.67 18.36
CA VAL A 500 1.32 13.36 17.50
C VAL A 500 0.57 14.32 16.55
N PRO A 501 0.96 15.60 16.41
CA PRO A 501 0.26 16.52 15.51
C PRO A 501 0.39 16.08 14.04
N SER A 502 -0.70 16.22 13.27
CA SER A 502 -0.62 16.29 11.81
C SER A 502 0.06 17.60 11.37
N PRO A 503 0.62 17.71 10.14
CA PRO A 503 1.39 18.88 9.68
C PRO A 503 0.58 20.18 9.49
N ASN A 504 -0.67 20.24 9.95
CA ASN A 504 -1.51 21.44 9.90
C ASN A 504 -2.31 21.54 11.21
N PRO A 505 -2.02 22.51 12.10
CA PRO A 505 -3.01 22.93 13.08
C PRO A 505 -4.12 23.68 12.34
N ASP A 506 -5.37 23.27 12.53
CA ASP A 506 -6.51 24.15 12.23
C ASP A 506 -6.30 25.45 13.02
N PRO A 507 -6.45 26.65 12.42
CA PRO A 507 -6.32 27.89 13.17
C PRO A 507 -7.36 27.89 14.29
N ALA A 508 -6.92 28.14 15.52
CA ALA A 508 -7.83 28.63 16.54
C ALA A 508 -8.57 29.87 15.99
N PRO A 509 -9.86 30.05 16.31
CA PRO A 509 -10.60 31.22 15.85
C PRO A 509 -9.84 32.49 16.23
N ASP A 510 -9.55 33.31 15.20
CA ASP A 510 -8.89 34.60 15.33
C ASP A 510 -9.70 35.51 16.27
N THR A 511 -9.24 35.58 17.52
CA THR A 511 -9.58 36.63 18.46
C THR A 511 -8.30 36.97 19.21
N GLY A 512 -7.78 38.16 18.96
CA GLY A 512 -6.48 38.61 19.44
C GLY A 512 -6.26 38.38 20.95
N GLY A 513 -5.10 37.79 21.28
CA GLY A 513 -4.48 37.82 22.60
C GLY A 513 -5.31 37.29 23.77
N GLY A 514 -5.77 36.03 23.72
CA GLY A 514 -6.61 35.41 24.76
C GLY A 514 -6.13 34.04 25.27
N SER A 515 -6.95 33.39 26.09
CA SER A 515 -6.80 31.97 26.49
C SER A 515 -8.13 31.23 26.45
N PHE A 516 -8.13 29.91 26.22
CA PHE A 516 -9.35 29.09 26.19
C PHE A 516 -9.30 27.88 27.15
N ALA A 517 -10.46 27.40 27.59
CA ALA A 517 -10.56 26.25 28.50
C ALA A 517 -10.47 24.91 27.75
N TYR A 518 -9.65 23.99 28.25
CA TYR A 518 -9.42 22.65 27.72
C TYR A 518 -9.53 21.59 28.83
N THR A 519 -10.36 20.57 28.61
CA THR A 519 -10.50 19.45 29.56
C THR A 519 -9.53 18.33 29.21
N VAL A 520 -8.60 18.04 30.13
CA VAL A 520 -7.59 16.98 30.05
C VAL A 520 -8.24 15.62 29.80
N LYS A 521 -7.77 14.94 28.76
CA LYS A 521 -8.16 13.59 28.36
C LYS A 521 -7.08 12.59 28.72
N SER A 522 -7.44 11.31 28.65
CA SER A 522 -6.50 10.21 28.89
C SER A 522 -5.34 10.28 27.89
N GLY A 523 -4.10 10.36 28.41
CA GLY A 523 -2.89 10.45 27.60
C GLY A 523 -2.40 11.87 27.31
N ASP A 524 -3.07 12.91 27.81
CA ASP A 524 -2.58 14.29 27.70
C ASP A 524 -1.38 14.55 28.62
N THR A 525 -0.45 15.34 28.12
CA THR A 525 0.63 15.95 28.91
C THR A 525 0.66 17.44 28.65
N LEU A 526 1.18 18.23 29.60
CA LEU A 526 1.34 19.68 29.40
C LEU A 526 2.16 20.00 28.15
N TRP A 527 3.14 19.15 27.84
CA TRP A 527 3.95 19.27 26.63
C TRP A 527 3.13 19.05 25.36
N LEU A 528 2.31 17.99 25.30
CA LEU A 528 1.43 17.71 24.17
C LEU A 528 0.42 18.85 23.96
N LEU A 529 -0.14 19.40 25.04
CA LEU A 529 -1.08 20.52 24.97
C LEU A 529 -0.39 21.81 24.54
N ALA A 530 0.79 22.11 25.07
CA ALA A 530 1.58 23.28 24.67
C ALA A 530 1.90 23.27 23.17
N ASN A 531 2.39 22.13 22.69
CA ASN A 531 2.73 21.94 21.30
C ASN A 531 1.49 21.97 20.38
N ARG A 532 0.40 21.33 20.79
CA ARG A 532 -0.87 21.29 20.05
C ARG A 532 -1.48 22.68 19.83
N PHE A 533 -1.30 23.59 20.79
CA PHE A 533 -1.95 24.90 20.78
C PHE A 533 -0.99 26.07 20.55
N GLY A 534 0.26 25.78 20.14
CA GLY A 534 1.23 26.82 19.80
C GLY A 534 1.59 27.72 20.99
N THR A 535 1.73 27.14 22.17
CA THR A 535 2.10 27.82 23.43
C THR A 535 3.22 27.07 24.15
N SER A 536 3.58 27.46 25.38
CA SER A 536 4.60 26.75 26.17
C SER A 536 4.02 26.09 27.42
N VAL A 537 4.66 25.01 27.86
CA VAL A 537 4.33 24.33 29.14
C VAL A 537 4.35 25.35 30.27
N ASP A 538 5.35 26.23 30.31
CA ASP A 538 5.45 27.28 31.33
C ASP A 538 4.35 28.33 31.24
N ALA A 539 3.85 28.63 30.03
CA ALA A 539 2.71 29.53 29.88
C ALA A 539 1.42 28.87 30.39
N ILE A 540 1.19 27.59 30.09
CA ILE A 540 0.05 26.82 30.61
C ILE A 540 0.14 26.69 32.14
N LYS A 541 1.32 26.36 32.68
CA LYS A 541 1.53 26.22 34.14
C LYS A 541 1.30 27.53 34.86
N ARG A 542 1.85 28.63 34.36
CA ARG A 542 1.64 29.97 34.94
C ARG A 542 0.17 30.38 34.88
N LEU A 543 -0.49 30.14 33.75
CA LEU A 543 -1.90 30.50 33.57
C LEU A 543 -2.85 29.68 34.47
N ASN A 544 -2.47 28.46 34.82
CA ASN A 544 -3.28 27.54 35.64
C ASN A 544 -2.77 27.32 37.06
N SER A 545 -1.76 28.09 37.49
CA SER A 545 -1.12 27.93 38.81
C SER A 545 -0.65 26.50 39.12
N LEU A 546 -0.20 25.75 38.11
CA LEU A 546 0.27 24.38 38.28
C LEU A 546 1.71 24.38 38.80
N THR A 547 1.94 23.63 39.88
CA THR A 547 3.28 23.48 40.48
C THR A 547 4.08 22.32 39.89
N GLY A 548 3.48 21.48 39.03
CA GLY A 548 4.10 20.31 38.41
C GLY A 548 3.40 19.89 37.11
N ASP A 549 3.87 18.79 36.49
CA ASP A 549 3.46 18.39 35.14
C ASP A 549 2.39 17.28 35.10
N ASN A 550 1.96 16.82 36.27
CA ASN A 550 0.96 15.77 36.40
C ASN A 550 -0.43 16.34 36.15
N LEU A 551 -1.13 15.77 35.16
CA LEU A 551 -2.49 16.13 34.79
C LEU A 551 -3.45 15.01 35.19
N GLN A 552 -4.62 15.40 35.70
CA GLN A 552 -5.70 14.47 36.01
C GLN A 552 -6.70 14.43 34.87
N ILE A 553 -7.12 13.23 34.46
CA ILE A 553 -8.16 13.07 33.44
C ILE A 553 -9.44 13.77 33.94
N GLY A 554 -10.00 14.66 33.12
CA GLY A 554 -11.14 15.52 33.45
C GLY A 554 -10.78 16.89 34.04
N GLN A 555 -9.49 17.17 34.32
CA GLN A 555 -9.04 18.48 34.79
C GLN A 555 -9.20 19.55 33.70
N VAL A 556 -9.67 20.75 34.04
CA VAL A 556 -9.81 21.84 33.07
C VAL A 556 -8.63 22.81 33.17
N LEU A 557 -7.97 23.09 32.05
CA LEU A 557 -6.82 23.98 31.92
C LEU A 557 -7.15 25.15 30.99
N GLN A 558 -6.71 26.36 31.34
CA GLN A 558 -6.68 27.53 30.48
C GLN A 558 -5.43 27.53 29.60
N ILE A 559 -5.59 27.57 28.29
CA ILE A 559 -4.52 27.46 27.31
C ILE A 559 -4.36 28.82 26.59
N PRO A 560 -3.19 29.47 26.64
CA PRO A 560 -2.95 30.77 25.99
C PRO A 560 -2.85 30.68 24.46
N THR A 561 -3.33 31.72 23.73
CA THR A 561 -3.24 31.85 22.27
C THR A 561 -2.47 33.12 21.85
N GLY A 562 -1.26 32.96 21.28
CA GLY A 562 -0.49 34.07 20.69
C GLY A 562 1.02 33.81 20.57
N GLN A 563 1.56 33.96 19.35
CA GLN A 563 2.97 33.72 19.01
C GLN A 563 3.90 34.86 19.47
N SER A 564 4.86 34.54 20.31
CA SER A 564 6.14 35.24 20.40
C SER A 564 7.18 34.32 19.78
N SER A 565 8.12 34.83 18.98
CA SER A 565 9.18 34.03 18.35
C SER A 565 10.02 33.33 19.42
N SER A 566 9.62 32.09 19.74
CA SER A 566 10.24 31.28 20.77
C SER A 566 11.31 30.38 20.18
N TYR A 567 12.30 30.08 21.01
CA TYR A 567 13.17 28.94 20.84
C TYR A 567 13.06 28.11 22.11
N PHE A 568 13.44 26.84 22.05
CA PHE A 568 13.63 26.03 23.25
C PHE A 568 15.08 25.57 23.35
N ASP A 569 15.53 25.32 24.57
CA ASP A 569 16.87 24.82 24.83
C ASP A 569 16.90 23.29 24.70
N TYR A 570 17.83 22.80 23.89
CA TYR A 570 18.04 21.39 23.59
C TYR A 570 19.46 20.98 23.99
N THR A 571 19.59 19.99 24.86
CA THR A 571 20.91 19.44 25.21
C THR A 571 21.28 18.32 24.24
N VAL A 572 22.33 18.55 23.45
CA VAL A 572 22.91 17.62 22.48
C VAL A 572 23.24 16.29 23.14
N ARG A 573 22.79 15.20 22.54
CA ARG A 573 22.99 13.82 22.95
C ARG A 573 23.88 13.09 21.95
N SER A 574 24.32 11.89 22.33
CA SER A 574 25.14 11.05 21.47
C SER A 574 24.39 10.71 20.18
N GLY A 575 24.98 11.04 19.03
CA GLY A 575 24.41 10.80 17.71
C GLY A 575 23.63 11.97 17.11
N ASP A 576 23.48 13.09 17.84
CA ASP A 576 22.83 14.28 17.28
C ASP A 576 23.72 14.97 16.23
N THR A 577 23.06 15.48 15.19
CA THR A 577 23.64 16.38 14.20
C THR A 577 22.73 17.59 14.03
N LEU A 578 23.29 18.74 13.63
CA LEU A 578 22.48 19.93 13.40
C LEU A 578 21.38 19.70 12.36
N TRP A 579 21.64 18.84 11.37
CA TRP A 579 20.65 18.47 10.36
C TRP A 579 19.50 17.66 10.96
N LEU A 580 19.81 16.65 11.78
CA LEU A 580 18.79 15.86 12.47
C LEU A 580 17.95 16.72 13.40
N LEU A 581 18.57 17.65 14.13
CA LEU A 581 17.87 18.57 15.03
C LEU A 581 17.01 19.58 14.26
N ALA A 582 17.54 20.16 13.18
CA ALA A 582 16.79 21.09 12.36
C ALA A 582 15.56 20.44 11.72
N ASN A 583 15.73 19.25 11.13
CA ASN A 583 14.65 18.48 10.54
C ASN A 583 13.62 18.00 11.58
N ARG A 584 14.10 17.53 12.74
CA ARG A 584 13.26 17.08 13.86
C ARG A 584 12.36 18.20 14.40
N TYR A 585 12.82 19.44 14.37
CA TYR A 585 12.12 20.59 14.94
C TYR A 585 11.59 21.57 13.88
N GLY A 586 11.51 21.14 12.62
CA GLY A 586 10.88 21.95 11.55
C GLY A 586 11.59 23.28 11.27
N THR A 587 12.90 23.36 11.54
CA THR A 587 13.74 24.55 11.31
C THR A 587 14.88 24.23 10.34
N THR A 588 15.80 25.16 10.11
CA THR A 588 16.96 24.93 9.23
C THR A 588 18.25 24.89 10.01
N VAL A 589 19.23 24.12 9.50
CA VAL A 589 20.59 24.08 10.05
C VAL A 589 21.15 25.50 10.20
N ASP A 590 20.96 26.34 9.18
CA ASP A 590 21.40 27.74 9.21
C ASP A 590 20.65 28.61 10.22
N ALA A 591 19.38 28.33 10.51
CA ALA A 591 18.64 29.01 11.57
C ALA A 591 19.18 28.61 12.95
N VAL A 592 19.42 27.32 13.18
CA VAL A 592 20.01 26.81 14.43
C VAL A 592 21.44 27.36 14.61
N LYS A 593 22.26 27.36 13.55
CA LYS A 593 23.64 27.89 13.60
C LYS A 593 23.67 29.38 13.88
N ARG A 594 22.83 30.17 13.21
CA ARG A 594 22.74 31.61 13.48
C ARG A 594 22.25 31.90 14.90
N LEU A 595 21.26 31.16 15.38
CA LEU A 595 20.70 31.36 16.73
C LEU A 595 21.71 31.00 17.84
N ASN A 596 22.62 30.07 17.56
CA ASN A 596 23.62 29.57 18.52
C ASN A 596 25.06 30.05 18.28
N GLY A 597 25.28 30.90 17.26
CA GLY A 597 26.62 31.41 16.91
C GLY A 597 27.62 30.33 16.49
N LEU A 598 27.17 29.24 15.86
CA LEU A 598 28.03 28.11 15.49
C LEU A 598 28.73 28.32 14.15
N ALA A 599 30.05 28.15 14.13
CA ALA A 599 30.87 28.26 12.92
C ALA A 599 31.00 26.93 12.13
N SER A 600 30.60 25.80 12.72
CA SER A 600 30.68 24.46 12.11
C SER A 600 29.50 23.59 12.56
N ASP A 601 29.34 22.42 11.93
CA ASP A 601 28.22 21.51 12.22
C ASP A 601 28.51 20.48 13.32
N ASN A 602 29.72 20.55 13.89
CA ASN A 602 30.16 19.63 14.94
C ASN A 602 29.48 19.97 16.26
N LEU A 603 28.81 18.98 16.85
CA LEU A 603 28.12 19.09 18.14
C LEU A 603 28.82 18.26 19.21
N GLN A 604 28.88 18.80 20.43
CA GLN A 604 29.43 18.09 21.59
C GLN A 604 28.30 17.56 22.46
N ILE A 605 28.39 16.29 22.86
CA ILE A 605 27.42 15.68 23.77
C ILE A 605 27.40 16.49 25.09
N GLY A 606 26.21 16.91 25.51
CA GLY A 606 25.98 17.80 26.66
C GLY A 606 25.90 19.29 26.30
N GLN A 607 26.18 19.69 25.06
CA GLN A 607 26.07 21.08 24.60
C GLN A 607 24.60 21.53 24.54
N VAL A 608 24.25 22.71 25.05
CA VAL A 608 22.89 23.24 24.97
C VAL A 608 22.75 24.14 23.74
N LEU A 609 21.76 23.85 22.90
CA LEU A 609 21.40 24.58 21.68
C LEU A 609 20.01 25.18 21.81
N ARG A 610 19.88 26.45 21.43
CA ARG A 610 18.62 27.14 21.23
C ARG A 610 18.04 26.75 19.88
N ILE A 611 16.95 26.00 19.87
CA ILE A 611 16.31 25.55 18.64
C ILE A 611 15.09 26.44 18.36
N PRO A 612 15.04 27.16 17.22
CA PRO A 612 13.88 27.95 16.84
C PRO A 612 12.62 27.09 16.73
N THR A 613 11.49 27.58 17.24
CA THR A 613 10.16 26.95 17.07
C THR A 613 9.32 27.70 16.06
#